data_AF-A0A933U9Y5-F1
#
_entry.id   AF-A0A933U9Y5-F1
#
_cell.length_a   1.000
_cell.length_b   1.000
_cell.length_c   1.000
_cell.angle_alpha   90.00
_cell.angle_beta   90.00
_cell.angle_gamma   90.00
#
_symmetry.space_group_name_H-M   'P 1'
#
loop_
_entity.id
_entity.type
_entity.pdbx_description
1 polymer ?
#
loop_
_entity_poly.entity_id
_entity_poly.type
_entity_poly.pdbx_seq_one_letter_code
_entity_poly.pdbx_strand_id
1 'polypeptide(L)'
;MAATAEIIDQLCLACGICCNGVLFADVELQPGDDADKLHGLGLSVRAAKFPQPCAALGAGCRCRFYADRPARCRQFECALFKKAAAGEVTVPAALRTIRQTLQLAAQVEDLLRRLGDSEEQRALSLRFQRMRKRIHAMELDEETAAFFGELTLAVHELNLALRREFYP
;
A
#
# COMPACT_ATOMS: atom_id res chain seq x y z
N MET A 1 -8.52 -22.76 11.15
CA MET A 1 -9.18 -22.26 9.93
C MET A 1 -10.17 -21.13 10.24
N ALA A 2 -11.21 -21.33 11.07
CA ALA A 2 -12.17 -20.26 11.40
C ALA A 2 -11.52 -19.05 12.11
N ALA A 3 -10.69 -19.29 13.14
CA ALA A 3 -9.98 -18.22 13.86
C ALA A 3 -9.02 -17.40 12.96
N THR A 4 -8.39 -18.05 11.98
CA THR A 4 -7.49 -17.40 11.04
C THR A 4 -8.25 -16.46 10.09
N ALA A 5 -9.41 -16.89 9.58
CA ALA A 5 -10.26 -16.06 8.74
C ALA A 5 -10.78 -14.83 9.50
N GLU A 6 -11.13 -15.00 10.78
CA GLU A 6 -11.57 -13.90 11.64
C GLU A 6 -10.46 -12.87 11.90
N ILE A 7 -9.21 -13.32 12.09
CA ILE A 7 -8.04 -12.42 12.22
C ILE A 7 -7.79 -11.67 10.91
N ILE A 8 -7.91 -12.33 9.75
CA ILE A 8 -7.79 -11.68 8.43
C ILE A 8 -8.82 -10.56 8.32
N ASP A 9 -10.09 -10.84 8.61
CA ASP A 9 -11.15 -9.85 8.49
C ASP A 9 -10.92 -8.66 9.43
N GLN A 10 -10.53 -8.91 10.69
CA GLN A 10 -10.25 -7.84 11.64
C GLN A 10 -9.07 -6.96 11.20
N LEU A 11 -7.98 -7.55 10.73
CA LEU A 11 -6.76 -6.81 10.38
C LEU A 11 -6.87 -6.16 9.00
N CYS A 12 -7.23 -6.91 7.97
CA CYS A 12 -7.21 -6.43 6.58
C CYS A 12 -8.25 -5.34 6.33
N LEU A 13 -9.45 -5.44 6.92
CA LEU A 13 -10.51 -4.42 6.78
C LEU A 13 -10.16 -3.10 7.50
N ALA A 14 -9.24 -3.14 8.47
CA ALA A 14 -8.70 -1.96 9.13
C ALA A 14 -7.39 -1.42 8.51
N CYS A 15 -6.77 -2.17 7.58
CA CYS A 15 -5.39 -1.94 7.15
C CYS A 15 -5.28 -1.44 5.71
N GLY A 16 -5.67 -2.24 4.73
CA GLY A 16 -5.58 -1.89 3.31
C GLY A 16 -4.18 -1.66 2.71
N ILE A 17 -3.08 -1.73 3.48
CA ILE A 17 -1.71 -1.36 3.03
C ILE A 17 -1.21 -2.12 1.78
N CYS A 18 -1.65 -3.36 1.57
CA CYS A 18 -1.33 -4.13 0.36
C CYS A 18 -2.13 -3.71 -0.89
N CYS A 19 -3.21 -2.93 -0.71
CA CYS A 19 -4.17 -2.54 -1.74
C CYS A 19 -4.25 -1.02 -1.97
N ASN A 20 -3.69 -0.19 -1.09
CA ASN A 20 -3.80 1.26 -1.16
C ASN A 20 -2.58 1.93 -1.81
N GLY A 21 -1.65 1.16 -2.38
CA GLY A 21 -0.45 1.70 -3.02
C GLY A 21 0.69 2.08 -2.08
N VAL A 22 0.58 1.78 -0.77
CA VAL A 22 1.67 1.99 0.19
C VAL A 22 2.73 0.90 0.07
N LEU A 23 2.32 -0.38 0.04
CA LEU A 23 3.28 -1.50 0.04
C LEU A 23 3.76 -1.89 -1.35
N PHE A 24 2.85 -1.91 -2.33
CA PHE A 24 3.13 -2.37 -3.69
C PHE A 24 2.84 -1.27 -4.70
N ALA A 25 3.66 -1.21 -5.76
CA ALA A 25 3.43 -0.30 -6.89
C ALA A 25 2.41 -0.85 -7.89
N ASP A 26 2.42 -2.16 -8.07
CA ASP A 26 1.58 -2.91 -8.99
C ASP A 26 1.45 -4.36 -8.50
N VAL A 27 0.53 -5.09 -9.11
CA VAL A 27 0.36 -6.53 -8.92
C VAL A 27 0.41 -7.20 -10.28
N GLU A 28 1.27 -8.20 -10.38
CA GLU A 28 1.43 -9.04 -11.57
C GLU A 28 0.45 -10.22 -11.54
N LEU A 29 -0.27 -10.40 -12.64
CA LEU A 29 -1.12 -11.55 -12.87
C LEU A 29 -0.28 -12.81 -13.01
N GLN A 30 -0.81 -13.93 -12.54
CA GLN A 30 -0.15 -15.24 -12.62
C GLN A 30 -0.82 -16.11 -13.69
N PRO A 31 -0.15 -17.18 -14.16
CA PRO A 31 -0.80 -18.18 -14.99
C PRO A 31 -2.10 -18.66 -14.32
N GLY A 32 -3.21 -18.58 -15.06
CA GLY A 32 -4.56 -18.91 -14.56
C GLY A 32 -5.39 -17.73 -14.06
N ASP A 33 -4.82 -16.52 -13.95
CA ASP A 33 -5.63 -15.31 -13.77
C ASP A 33 -6.31 -14.90 -15.08
N ASP A 34 -7.59 -14.56 -15.00
CA ASP A 34 -8.40 -14.14 -16.15
C ASP A 34 -8.33 -12.61 -16.30
N ALA A 35 -7.42 -12.15 -17.17
CA ALA A 35 -7.19 -10.72 -17.38
C ALA A 35 -8.43 -10.00 -17.94
N ASP A 36 -9.18 -10.62 -18.84
CA ASP A 36 -10.37 -10.03 -19.47
C ASP A 36 -11.50 -9.88 -18.46
N LYS A 37 -11.73 -10.90 -17.63
CA LYS A 37 -12.68 -10.82 -16.51
C LYS A 37 -12.30 -9.72 -15.52
N LEU A 38 -11.03 -9.65 -15.11
CA LEU A 38 -10.55 -8.61 -14.19
C LEU A 38 -10.70 -7.21 -14.79
N HIS A 39 -10.47 -7.07 -16.10
CA HIS A 39 -10.71 -5.82 -16.82
C HIS A 39 -12.19 -5.45 -16.82
N GLY A 40 -13.09 -6.41 -17.11
CA GLY A 40 -14.54 -6.22 -17.04
C GLY A 40 -15.06 -5.85 -15.65
N LEU A 41 -14.36 -6.25 -14.58
CA LEU A 41 -14.62 -5.85 -13.20
C LEU A 41 -14.04 -4.46 -12.83
N GLY A 42 -13.39 -3.78 -13.76
CA GLY A 42 -12.87 -2.42 -13.61
C GLY A 42 -11.40 -2.32 -13.19
N LEU A 43 -10.62 -3.41 -13.22
CA LEU A 43 -9.17 -3.29 -13.07
C LEU A 43 -8.50 -2.78 -14.36
N SER A 44 -7.61 -1.81 -14.20
CA SER A 44 -6.76 -1.32 -15.28
C SER A 44 -5.59 -2.28 -15.52
N VAL A 45 -5.87 -3.43 -16.13
CA VAL A 45 -4.85 -4.42 -16.49
C VAL A 45 -4.10 -3.97 -17.74
N ARG A 46 -2.77 -3.86 -17.65
CA ARG A 46 -1.85 -3.55 -18.75
C ARG A 46 -0.59 -4.38 -18.61
N ALA A 47 -0.14 -5.00 -19.70
CA ALA A 47 1.05 -5.85 -19.72
C ALA A 47 1.08 -6.89 -18.57
N ALA A 48 -0.06 -7.57 -18.36
CA ALA A 48 -0.28 -8.56 -17.29
C ALA A 48 -0.08 -8.02 -15.86
N LYS A 49 -0.21 -6.71 -15.65
CA LYS A 49 -0.16 -6.07 -14.33
C LYS A 49 -1.30 -5.09 -14.14
N PHE A 50 -1.65 -4.79 -12.91
CA PHE A 50 -2.50 -3.65 -12.59
C PHE A 50 -1.85 -2.78 -11.51
N PRO A 51 -2.01 -1.45 -11.59
CA PRO A 51 -1.37 -0.54 -10.65
C PRO A 51 -2.04 -0.58 -9.28
N GLN A 52 -1.28 -0.16 -8.28
CA GLN A 52 -1.80 0.23 -6.98
C GLN A 52 -1.78 1.77 -6.86
N PRO A 53 -2.72 2.42 -6.12
CA PRO A 53 -3.83 1.83 -5.37
C PRO A 53 -4.78 1.01 -6.24
N CYS A 54 -5.21 -0.13 -5.73
CA CYS A 54 -6.06 -1.06 -6.45
C CYS A 54 -7.43 -0.42 -6.66
N ALA A 55 -7.89 -0.36 -7.92
CA ALA A 55 -9.20 0.20 -8.22
C ALA A 55 -10.31 -0.52 -7.44
N ALA A 56 -10.14 -1.81 -7.09
CA ALA A 56 -11.08 -2.63 -6.33
C ALA A 56 -11.23 -2.27 -4.85
N LEU A 57 -10.33 -1.46 -4.29
CA LEU A 57 -10.37 -1.09 -2.88
C LEU A 57 -11.59 -0.20 -2.64
N GLY A 58 -12.56 -0.72 -1.90
CA GLY A 58 -13.78 -0.02 -1.51
C GLY A 58 -13.75 0.49 -0.06
N ALA A 59 -14.87 1.04 0.38
CA ALA A 59 -15.06 1.51 1.74
C ALA A 59 -14.74 0.43 2.80
N GLY A 60 -14.10 0.83 3.90
CA GLY A 60 -13.69 -0.10 4.96
C GLY A 60 -12.67 -1.14 4.49
N CYS A 61 -11.80 -0.78 3.55
CA CYS A 61 -10.80 -1.65 2.92
C CYS A 61 -11.37 -2.94 2.30
N ARG A 62 -12.65 -2.97 1.94
CA ARG A 62 -13.29 -4.14 1.32
C ARG A 62 -12.96 -4.21 -0.17
N CYS A 63 -12.49 -5.37 -0.64
CA CYS A 63 -12.34 -5.62 -2.07
C CYS A 63 -13.72 -5.80 -2.71
N ARG A 64 -14.03 -5.00 -3.75
CA ARG A 64 -15.34 -5.04 -4.43
C ARG A 64 -15.63 -6.35 -5.18
N PHE A 65 -14.61 -7.12 -5.53
CA PHE A 65 -14.73 -8.43 -6.17
C PHE A 65 -13.92 -9.50 -5.43
N TYR A 66 -14.07 -9.58 -4.10
CA TYR A 66 -13.24 -10.44 -3.24
C TYR A 66 -13.14 -11.91 -3.69
N ALA A 67 -14.22 -12.47 -4.24
CA ALA A 67 -14.27 -13.83 -4.77
C ALA A 67 -13.41 -14.03 -6.04
N ASP A 68 -13.26 -12.97 -6.83
CA ASP A 68 -12.56 -12.97 -8.12
C ASP A 68 -11.13 -12.42 -8.03
N ARG A 69 -10.58 -12.25 -6.81
CA ARG A 69 -9.22 -11.74 -6.60
C ARG A 69 -8.19 -12.53 -7.42
N PRO A 70 -7.20 -11.92 -8.06
CA PRO A 70 -6.14 -12.65 -8.74
C PRO A 70 -5.28 -13.47 -7.76
N ALA A 71 -4.51 -14.42 -8.29
CA ALA A 71 -3.73 -15.39 -7.51
C ALA A 71 -2.85 -14.73 -6.45
N ARG A 72 -2.05 -13.71 -6.82
CA ARG A 72 -1.20 -12.99 -5.85
C ARG A 72 -2.00 -12.33 -4.73
N CYS A 73 -3.17 -11.75 -5.03
CA CYS A 73 -4.03 -11.14 -4.02
C CYS A 73 -4.67 -12.16 -3.07
N ARG A 74 -4.83 -13.43 -3.50
CA ARG A 74 -5.33 -14.52 -2.64
C ARG A 74 -4.23 -15.13 -1.77
N GLN A 75 -3.04 -15.26 -2.32
CA GLN A 75 -1.92 -15.98 -1.69
C GLN A 75 -1.07 -15.10 -0.76
N PHE A 76 -1.10 -13.78 -0.94
CA PHE A 76 -0.26 -12.89 -0.17
C PHE A 76 -0.71 -12.81 1.31
N GLU A 77 0.24 -13.09 2.20
CA GLU A 77 0.10 -12.99 3.64
C GLU A 77 1.24 -12.11 4.18
N CYS A 78 0.91 -10.92 4.73
CA CYS A 78 1.91 -10.02 5.28
C CYS A 78 2.50 -10.55 6.60
N ALA A 79 3.72 -10.13 6.95
CA ALA A 79 4.37 -10.58 8.18
C ALA A 79 3.53 -10.31 9.44
N LEU A 80 2.88 -9.16 9.55
CA LEU A 80 2.03 -8.83 10.70
C LEU A 80 0.86 -9.81 10.86
N PHE A 81 0.20 -10.16 9.74
CA PHE A 81 -0.85 -11.16 9.76
C PHE A 81 -0.31 -12.53 10.19
N LYS A 82 0.84 -12.96 9.62
CA LYS A 82 1.46 -14.24 10.00
C LYS A 82 1.77 -14.32 11.49
N LYS A 83 2.38 -13.27 12.05
CA LYS A 83 2.66 -13.18 13.49
C LYS A 83 1.38 -13.24 14.32
N ALA A 84 0.31 -12.55 13.90
CA ALA A 84 -0.97 -12.56 14.61
C ALA A 84 -1.65 -13.93 14.56
N ALA A 85 -1.63 -14.57 13.38
CA ALA A 85 -2.18 -15.92 13.18
C ALA A 85 -1.41 -16.98 13.96
N ALA A 86 -0.11 -16.78 14.16
CA ALA A 86 0.75 -17.62 15.01
C ALA A 86 0.63 -17.31 16.52
N GLY A 87 -0.11 -16.25 16.91
CA GLY A 87 -0.24 -15.83 18.30
C GLY A 87 0.98 -15.09 18.88
N GLU A 88 1.96 -14.74 18.05
CA GLU A 88 3.16 -13.98 18.47
C GLU A 88 2.83 -12.52 18.81
N VAL A 89 1.75 -12.00 18.24
CA VAL A 89 1.23 -10.64 18.48
C VAL A 89 -0.28 -10.71 18.63
N THR A 90 -0.81 -9.98 19.61
CA THR A 90 -2.26 -9.90 19.83
C THR A 90 -2.93 -9.04 18.75
N VAL A 91 -4.18 -9.33 18.41
CA VAL A 91 -4.94 -8.51 17.43
C VAL A 91 -4.96 -7.02 17.80
N PRO A 92 -5.18 -6.60 19.07
CA PRO A 92 -5.09 -5.19 19.43
C PRO A 92 -3.71 -4.57 19.23
N ALA A 93 -2.63 -5.34 19.43
CA ALA A 93 -1.27 -4.88 19.16
C ALA A 93 -1.02 -4.74 17.65
N ALA A 94 -1.46 -5.70 16.84
CA ALA A 94 -1.37 -5.61 15.38
C ALA A 94 -2.16 -4.40 14.83
N LEU A 95 -3.36 -4.12 15.36
CA LEU A 95 -4.14 -2.93 15.01
C LEU A 95 -3.41 -1.62 15.38
N ARG A 96 -2.63 -1.58 16.46
CA ARG A 96 -1.77 -0.43 16.78
C ARG A 96 -0.67 -0.25 15.72
N THR A 97 0.01 -1.33 15.35
CA THR A 97 1.02 -1.31 14.28
C THR A 97 0.45 -0.82 12.95
N ILE A 98 -0.75 -1.27 12.59
CA ILE A 98 -1.47 -0.81 11.39
C ILE A 98 -1.71 0.70 11.46
N ARG A 99 -2.29 1.20 12.55
CA ARG A 99 -2.56 2.65 12.71
C ARG A 99 -1.30 3.50 12.62
N GLN A 100 -0.23 3.10 13.30
CA GLN A 100 1.05 3.80 13.26
C GLN A 100 1.63 3.85 11.83
N THR A 101 1.56 2.74 11.11
CA THR A 101 2.07 2.67 9.73
C THR A 101 1.24 3.52 8.77
N LEU A 102 -0.10 3.53 8.94
CA LEU A 102 -0.98 4.39 8.18
C LEU A 102 -0.74 5.88 8.46
N GLN A 103 -0.39 6.25 9.69
CA GLN A 103 -0.01 7.63 10.03
C GLN A 103 1.28 8.06 9.30
N LEU A 104 2.29 7.17 9.25
CA LEU A 104 3.51 7.43 8.48
C LEU A 104 3.21 7.59 6.98
N ALA A 105 2.34 6.74 6.42
CA ALA A 105 1.91 6.85 5.03
C ALA A 105 1.19 8.19 4.77
N ALA A 106 0.25 8.58 5.64
CA ALA A 106 -0.48 9.83 5.53
C ALA A 106 0.46 11.06 5.62
N GLN A 107 1.51 11.00 6.45
CA GLN A 107 2.53 12.05 6.51
C GLN A 107 3.29 12.19 5.19
N VAL A 108 3.70 11.07 4.58
CA VAL A 108 4.35 11.08 3.26
C VAL A 108 3.41 11.66 2.20
N GLU A 109 2.13 11.27 2.22
CA GLU A 109 1.12 11.81 1.30
C GLU A 109 0.89 13.32 1.48
N ASP A 110 0.90 13.83 2.70
CA ASP A 110 0.80 15.28 2.98
C ASP A 110 2.01 16.05 2.44
N LEU A 111 3.22 15.56 2.70
CA LEU A 111 4.45 16.18 2.23
C LEU A 111 4.53 16.17 0.69
N LEU A 112 4.11 15.08 0.04
CA LEU A 112 3.99 15.03 -1.42
C LEU A 112 3.02 16.08 -1.95
N ARG A 113 1.84 16.24 -1.32
CA ARG A 113 0.86 17.27 -1.70
C ARG A 113 1.40 18.68 -1.53
N ARG A 114 2.11 18.97 -0.43
CA ARG A 114 2.76 20.28 -0.19
C ARG A 114 3.79 20.61 -1.25
N LEU A 115 4.54 19.60 -1.70
CA LEU A 115 5.46 19.73 -2.82
C LEU A 115 4.74 19.76 -4.19
N GLY A 116 3.40 19.72 -4.24
CA GLY A 116 2.62 19.87 -5.47
C GLY A 116 2.43 18.57 -6.27
N ASP A 117 2.61 17.40 -5.66
CA ASP A 117 2.19 16.12 -6.26
C ASP A 117 0.69 15.87 -5.98
N SER A 118 -0.09 15.78 -7.06
CA SER A 118 -1.54 15.52 -7.03
C SER A 118 -1.94 14.15 -7.59
N GLU A 119 -0.97 13.28 -7.93
CA GLU A 119 -1.22 11.98 -8.56
C GLU A 119 -1.51 10.87 -7.54
N GLU A 120 -2.56 11.04 -6.74
CA GLU A 120 -2.95 10.12 -5.66
C GLU A 120 -3.38 8.72 -6.16
N GLN A 121 -3.75 8.60 -7.43
CA GLN A 121 -4.00 7.32 -8.10
C GLN A 121 -2.73 6.50 -8.37
N ARG A 122 -1.54 6.99 -7.99
CA ARG A 122 -0.27 6.25 -8.12
C ARG A 122 0.20 5.77 -6.77
N ALA A 123 0.85 4.62 -6.77
CA ALA A 123 1.54 4.11 -5.61
C ALA A 123 2.53 5.12 -5.03
N LEU A 124 2.63 5.12 -3.70
CA LEU A 124 3.36 6.11 -2.93
C LEU A 124 4.85 6.14 -3.31
N SER A 125 5.43 4.97 -3.59
CA SER A 125 6.82 4.84 -4.05
C SER A 125 7.06 5.51 -5.39
N LEU A 126 6.12 5.42 -6.33
CA LEU A 126 6.22 6.06 -7.65
C LEU A 126 6.06 7.57 -7.55
N ARG A 127 5.15 8.05 -6.69
CA ARG A 127 4.98 9.48 -6.39
C ARG A 127 6.28 10.08 -5.84
N PHE A 128 6.88 9.42 -4.84
CA PHE A 128 8.17 9.83 -4.29
C PHE A 128 9.30 9.82 -5.33
N GLN A 129 9.41 8.79 -6.17
CA GLN A 129 10.42 8.72 -7.22
C GLN A 129 10.30 9.86 -8.24
N ARG A 130 9.06 10.21 -8.64
CA ARG A 130 8.79 11.32 -9.55
C ARG A 130 9.15 12.64 -8.90
N MET A 131 8.73 12.85 -7.65
CA MET A 131 9.06 14.03 -6.87
C MET A 131 10.57 14.23 -6.79
N ARG A 132 11.32 13.20 -6.39
CA ARG A 132 12.80 13.24 -6.33
C ARG A 132 13.44 13.60 -7.67
N LYS A 133 12.97 13.02 -8.78
CA LYS A 133 13.47 13.36 -10.12
C LYS A 133 13.23 14.83 -10.47
N ARG A 134 12.04 15.35 -10.12
CA ARG A 134 11.65 16.74 -10.37
C ARG A 134 12.51 17.71 -9.57
N ILE A 135 12.71 17.42 -8.28
CA ILE A 135 13.54 18.19 -7.35
C ILE A 135 15.01 18.25 -7.81
N HIS A 136 15.58 17.14 -8.29
CA HIS A 136 16.96 17.13 -8.83
C HIS A 136 17.13 17.91 -10.14
N ALA A 137 16.03 18.23 -10.85
CA ALA A 137 16.07 18.93 -12.13
C ALA A 137 15.81 20.44 -12.00
N MET A 138 15.61 20.96 -10.78
CA MET A 138 15.29 22.36 -10.51
C MET A 138 16.24 22.95 -9.48
N GLU A 139 16.42 24.27 -9.53
CA GLU A 139 16.94 25.00 -8.37
C GLU A 139 15.83 25.09 -7.31
N LEU A 140 16.18 24.82 -6.07
CA LEU A 140 15.23 24.76 -4.95
C LEU A 140 15.37 26.04 -4.13
N ASP A 141 14.23 26.65 -3.81
CA ASP A 141 14.18 27.58 -2.68
C ASP A 141 14.34 26.82 -1.35
N GLU A 142 14.66 27.58 -0.29
CA GLU A 142 14.94 27.03 1.04
C GLU A 142 13.74 26.25 1.61
N GLU A 143 12.52 26.73 1.37
CA GLU A 143 11.29 26.10 1.83
C GLU A 143 11.06 24.74 1.16
N THR A 144 11.20 24.67 -0.17
CA THR A 144 11.08 23.44 -0.95
C THR A 144 12.16 22.44 -0.56
N ALA A 145 13.40 22.90 -0.32
CA ALA A 145 14.48 22.05 0.15
C ALA A 145 14.19 21.46 1.54
N ALA A 146 13.65 22.26 2.46
CA ALA A 146 13.26 21.80 3.79
C ALA A 146 12.15 20.73 3.73
N PHE A 147 11.06 20.99 2.99
CA PHE A 147 9.97 20.02 2.82
C PHE A 147 10.43 18.72 2.14
N PHE A 148 11.36 18.81 1.19
CA PHE A 148 11.92 17.61 0.56
C PHE A 148 12.80 16.79 1.51
N GLY A 149 13.52 17.46 2.42
CA GLY A 149 14.24 16.81 3.53
C GLY A 149 13.29 16.04 4.45
N GLU A 150 12.21 16.69 4.89
CA GLU A 150 11.15 16.05 5.70
C GLU A 150 10.51 14.86 4.98
N LEU A 151 10.19 15.01 3.68
CA LEU A 151 9.64 13.94 2.86
C LEU A 151 10.59 12.73 2.83
N THR A 152 11.89 12.97 2.64
CA THR A 152 12.89 11.91 2.57
C THR A 152 12.99 11.14 3.90
N LEU A 153 12.93 11.84 5.03
CA LEU A 153 12.91 11.22 6.36
C LEU A 153 11.62 10.42 6.60
N ALA A 154 10.45 11.00 6.31
CA ALA A 154 9.17 10.33 6.46
C ALA A 154 9.07 9.05 5.60
N VAL A 155 9.59 9.10 4.36
CA VAL A 155 9.68 7.93 3.48
C VAL A 155 10.63 6.87 4.05
N HIS A 156 11.74 7.28 4.66
CA HIS A 156 12.65 6.35 5.31
C HIS A 156 11.99 5.63 6.49
N GLU A 157 11.33 6.38 7.38
CA GLU A 157 10.58 5.84 8.53
C GLU A 157 9.48 4.87 8.10
N LEU A 158 8.70 5.25 7.09
CA LEU A 158 7.67 4.38 6.51
C LEU A 158 8.30 3.08 5.98
N ASN A 159 9.39 3.18 5.22
CA ASN A 159 10.06 1.99 4.66
C ASN A 159 10.59 1.06 5.76
N LEU A 160 11.10 1.59 6.87
CA LEU A 160 11.52 0.79 8.03
C LEU A 160 10.32 0.06 8.65
N ALA A 161 9.20 0.76 8.86
CA ALA A 161 7.97 0.15 9.37
C ALA A 161 7.44 -0.96 8.44
N LEU A 162 7.39 -0.71 7.13
CA LEU A 162 6.96 -1.68 6.14
C LEU A 162 7.86 -2.93 6.14
N ARG A 163 9.18 -2.76 6.18
CA ARG A 163 10.15 -3.87 6.22
C ARG A 163 10.04 -4.71 7.49
N ARG A 164 9.81 -4.07 8.64
CA ARG A 164 9.74 -4.76 9.93
C ARG A 164 8.42 -5.52 10.12
N GLU A 165 7.32 -4.96 9.61
CA GLU A 165 5.97 -5.40 9.98
C GLU A 165 5.18 -6.01 8.83
N PHE A 166 5.43 -5.67 7.56
CA PHE A 166 4.55 -6.06 6.46
C PHE A 166 5.20 -6.94 5.41
N TYR A 167 6.48 -6.73 5.10
CA TYR A 167 7.20 -7.62 4.20
C TYR A 167 7.40 -9.00 4.86
N PRO A 168 6.99 -10.10 4.19
CA PRO A 168 7.04 -11.46 4.74
C PRO A 168 8.44 -12.04 4.83
#